data_AF-A0ABD0NYS1-F1
#
_entry.id   AF-A0ABD0NYS1-F1
#
_cell.length_a   1.000
_cell.length_b   1.000
_cell.length_c   1.000
_cell.angle_alpha   90.00
_cell.angle_beta   90.00
_cell.angle_gamma   90.00
#
_symmetry.space_group_name_H-M   'P 1'
#
loop_
_entity.id
_entity.type
_entity.pdbx_description
1 polymer ?
#
loop_
_entity_poly.entity_id
_entity_poly.type
_entity_poly.pdbx_seq_one_letter_code
_entity_poly.pdbx_strand_id
1 'polypeptide(L)' 'KLTVQSGGSVTIPCHYHRQHKDFPKFWCKGKNWLTCLTMRTTNQEKQTGISFDNSPDELVATMTMTNLRSSDSNRY' A
#
# COMPACT_ATOMS: atom_id res chain seq x y z
N LYS A 1 -6.66 -10.20 9.25
CA LYS A 1 -5.40 -10.75 8.69
C LYS A 1 -5.67 -11.10 7.24
N LEU A 2 -4.88 -10.56 6.31
CA LEU A 2 -4.97 -10.86 4.88
C LEU A 2 -3.83 -11.83 4.52
N THR A 3 -4.08 -12.80 3.65
CA THR A 3 -3.07 -13.78 3.24
C THR A 3 -3.20 -14.00 1.75
N VAL A 4 -2.07 -13.92 1.05
CA VAL A 4 -1.99 -13.99 -0.41
C VAL A 4 -0.89 -14.98 -0.74
N GLN A 5 -1.10 -15.78 -1.78
CA GLN A 5 -0.09 -16.72 -2.26
C GLN A 5 1.07 -15.97 -2.95
N SER A 6 2.27 -16.55 -2.90
CA SER A 6 3.43 -16.00 -3.60
C SER A 6 3.16 -15.88 -5.10
N GLY A 7 3.60 -14.80 -5.73
CA GLY A 7 3.26 -14.42 -7.10
C GLY A 7 1.88 -13.78 -7.25
N GLY A 8 1.05 -13.80 -6.21
CA GLY A 8 -0.29 -13.22 -6.21
C GLY A 8 -0.30 -11.70 -6.14
N SER A 9 -1.50 -11.14 -6.18
CA SER A 9 -1.75 -9.70 -6.13
C SER A 9 -2.84 -9.37 -5.12
N VAL A 10 -2.79 -8.16 -4.59
CA VAL A 10 -3.78 -7.64 -3.64
C VAL A 10 -4.06 -6.18 -3.92
N THR A 11 -5.32 -5.79 -3.77
CA THR A 11 -5.74 -4.38 -3.79
C THR A 11 -6.36 -4.08 -2.44
N ILE A 12 -5.86 -3.05 -1.77
CA ILE A 12 -6.29 -2.68 -0.41
C ILE A 12 -6.80 -1.23 -0.45
N PRO A 13 -8.12 -1.02 -0.30
CA PRO A 13 -8.67 0.32 -0.13
C PRO A 13 -8.46 0.81 1.30
N CYS A 14 -8.09 2.07 1.45
CA CYS A 14 -7.98 2.78 2.72
C CYS A 14 -8.88 4.02 2.66
N HIS A 15 -10.05 3.91 3.29
CA HIS A 15 -10.97 5.03 3.45
C HIS A 15 -10.44 6.00 4.50
N TYR A 16 -10.62 7.30 4.27
CA TYR A 16 -10.21 8.32 5.21
C TYR A 16 -11.32 9.35 5.44
N HIS A 17 -11.27 10.02 6.59
CA HIS A 17 -12.22 11.07 6.90
C HIS A 17 -12.01 12.30 6.02
N ARG A 18 -13.09 13.04 5.74
CA ARG A 18 -13.07 14.26 4.91
C ARG A 18 -12.06 15.30 5.38
N GLN A 19 -11.82 15.40 6.69
CA GLN A 19 -10.80 16.29 7.25
C GLN A 19 -9.37 15.98 6.74
N HIS A 20 -9.14 14.75 6.25
CA HIS A 20 -7.86 14.33 5.70
C HIS A 20 -7.78 14.46 4.18
N LYS A 21 -8.82 15.01 3.49
CA LYS A 21 -8.88 15.07 2.02
C LYS A 21 -7.63 15.69 1.41
N ASP A 22 -7.21 16.84 1.92
CA ASP A 22 -6.11 17.64 1.38
C ASP A 22 -4.73 17.26 1.92
N PHE A 23 -4.65 16.25 2.79
CA PHE A 23 -3.37 15.76 3.34
C PHE A 23 -2.74 14.71 2.42
N PRO A 24 -1.40 14.66 2.34
CA PRO A 24 -0.70 13.63 1.56
C PRO A 24 -1.06 12.23 2.08
N LYS A 25 -1.29 11.30 1.15
CA LYS A 25 -1.53 9.89 1.44
C LYS A 25 -0.28 9.10 1.15
N PHE A 26 0.06 8.18 2.05
CA PHE A 26 1.19 7.28 1.87
C PHE A 26 0.84 5.92 2.47
N TRP A 27 1.53 4.90 1.98
CA TRP A 27 1.50 3.57 2.55
C TRP A 27 2.84 3.26 3.20
N CYS A 28 2.79 2.54 4.31
CA CYS A 28 3.96 2.31 5.13
C CYS A 28 4.09 0.83 5.48
N LYS A 29 5.29 0.27 5.39
CA LYS A 29 5.58 -1.12 5.78
C LYS A 29 6.28 -1.12 7.14
N GLY A 30 5.64 -1.67 8.16
CA GLY A 30 6.20 -1.81 9.50
C GLY A 30 5.18 -1.64 10.61
N LYS A 31 5.50 -2.13 11.82
CA LYS A 31 4.57 -2.10 12.96
C LYS A 31 4.43 -0.71 13.59
N ASN A 32 5.50 0.07 13.62
CA ASN A 32 5.57 1.37 14.27
C ASN A 32 5.45 2.49 13.23
N TRP A 33 4.45 3.36 13.41
CA TRP A 33 4.15 4.45 12.48
C TRP A 33 5.30 5.47 12.34
N LEU A 34 6.08 5.68 13.41
CA LEU A 34 7.20 6.64 13.42
C LEU A 34 8.41 6.16 12.63
N THR A 35 8.54 4.84 12.42
CA THR A 35 9.75 4.22 11.87
C THR A 35 9.45 3.26 10.72
N CYS A 36 8.22 3.26 10.20
CA CYS A 36 7.84 2.39 9.11
C CYS A 36 8.47 2.86 7.79
N LEU A 37 8.70 1.93 6.87
CA LEU A 37 9.27 2.23 5.57
C LEU A 37 8.15 2.73 4.64
N THR A 38 8.23 3.98 4.18
CA THR A 38 7.31 4.49 3.16
C THR A 38 7.49 3.71 1.86
N MET A 39 6.40 3.08 1.41
CA MET A 39 6.39 2.32 0.17
C MET A 39 6.42 3.28 -1.02
N ARG A 40 7.27 3.00 -2.01
CA ARG A 40 7.40 3.78 -3.25
C ARG A 40 7.21 2.87 -4.45
N THR A 41 6.71 3.42 -5.55
CA THR A 41 6.64 2.72 -6.83
C THR A 41 8.04 2.29 -7.26
N THR A 42 8.27 0.99 -7.39
CA THR A 42 9.56 0.44 -7.80
C THR A 42 9.55 0.08 -9.29
N ASN A 43 10.36 0.78 -10.09
CA ASN A 43 10.48 0.59 -11.55
C ASN A 43 11.48 -0.51 -11.97
N GLN A 44 11.72 -1.55 -11.16
CA GLN A 44 12.72 -2.57 -11.48
C GLN A 44 12.11 -3.96 -11.53
N GLU A 45 12.35 -4.65 -12.65
CA GLU A 45 11.81 -5.93 -13.12
C GLU A 45 12.00 -7.14 -12.16
N LYS A 46 12.52 -6.92 -10.95
CA LYS A 46 12.70 -7.91 -9.88
C LYS A 46 12.00 -7.57 -8.56
N GLN A 47 11.18 -6.51 -8.49
CA GLN A 47 10.48 -6.07 -7.28
C GLN A 47 8.95 -6.20 -7.41
N THR A 48 8.28 -6.33 -6.28
CA THR A 48 6.80 -6.29 -6.14
C THR A 48 6.28 -5.04 -6.82
N GLY A 49 5.39 -5.20 -7.80
CA GLY A 49 4.81 -4.05 -8.50
C GLY A 49 3.81 -3.37 -7.58
N ILE A 50 4.12 -2.14 -7.15
CA ILE A 50 3.29 -1.37 -6.24
C ILE A 50 2.71 -0.18 -6.99
N SER A 51 1.40 -0.01 -6.97
CA SER A 51 0.72 1.19 -7.44
C SER A 51 -0.12 1.82 -6.35
N PHE A 52 -0.21 3.16 -6.41
CA PHE A 52 -0.97 3.97 -5.49
C PHE A 52 -1.93 4.85 -6.28
N ASP A 53 -3.21 4.74 -5.97
CA ASP A 53 -4.25 5.60 -6.49
C ASP A 53 -4.95 6.29 -5.31
N ASN A 54 -5.28 7.57 -5.47
CA ASN A 54 -6.02 8.32 -4.46
C ASN A 54 -7.17 9.03 -5.15
N SER A 55 -8.38 8.81 -4.65
CA SER A 55 -9.62 9.37 -5.15
C SER A 55 -10.21 10.31 -4.08
N PRO A 56 -9.86 11.61 -4.07
CA PRO A 56 -10.28 12.56 -3.03
C PRO A 56 -11.78 12.78 -2.93
N ASP A 57 -12.53 12.57 -4.01
CA ASP A 57 -13.98 12.73 -4.02
C ASP A 57 -14.69 11.54 -3.39
N GLU A 58 -14.10 10.35 -3.48
CA GLU A 58 -14.58 9.12 -2.82
C GLU A 58 -14.00 8.94 -1.41
N LEU A 59 -13.03 9.78 -1.03
CA LEU A 59 -12.29 9.71 0.23
C LEU A 59 -11.58 8.35 0.43
N VAL A 60 -11.03 7.80 -0.64
CA VAL A 60 -10.33 6.50 -0.64
C VAL A 60 -8.95 6.62 -1.27
N ALA A 61 -7.96 5.99 -0.63
CA ALA A 61 -6.65 5.73 -1.22
C ALA A 61 -6.46 4.22 -1.37
N THR A 62 -6.11 3.77 -2.56
CA THR A 62 -6.01 2.35 -2.92
C THR A 62 -4.56 2.01 -3.20
N MET A 63 -4.04 0.99 -2.51
CA MET A 63 -2.76 0.38 -2.84
C MET A 63 -2.98 -0.94 -3.56
N THR A 64 -2.31 -1.13 -4.69
CA THR A 64 -2.22 -2.42 -5.35
C THR A 64 -0.80 -2.93 -5.26
N MET A 65 -0.63 -4.16 -4.80
CA MET A 65 0.65 -4.87 -4.82
C MET A 65 0.51 -6.12 -5.67
N THR A 66 1.47 -6.35 -6.56
CA THR A 66 1.47 -7.46 -7.52
C THR A 66 2.77 -8.25 -7.41
N ASN A 67 2.74 -9.52 -7.81
CA ASN A 67 3.90 -10.42 -7.72
C ASN A 67 4.47 -10.52 -6.28
N LEU A 68 3.57 -10.61 -5.30
CA LEU A 68 3.90 -10.64 -3.87
C LEU A 68 4.83 -11.81 -3.52
N ARG A 69 5.75 -11.59 -2.59
CA ARG A 69 6.65 -12.62 -2.06
C ARG A 69 6.41 -12.85 -0.57
N SER A 70 6.91 -13.96 -0.04
CA SER A 70 6.88 -14.22 1.41
C SER A 70 7.57 -13.10 2.22
N SER A 71 8.61 -12.47 1.67
CA SER A 71 9.30 -11.31 2.25
C SER A 71 8.46 -10.02 2.31
N ASP A 72 7.32 -9.99 1.61
CA ASP A 72 6.36 -8.89 1.68
C ASP A 72 5.39 -9.03 2.85
N SER A 73 5.42 -10.14 3.59
CA SER A 73 4.60 -10.28 4.79
C SER A 73 5.03 -9.27 5.88
N ASN A 74 4.16 -8.31 6.19
CA ASN A 74 4.37 -7.33 7.27
C ASN A 74 3.05 -6.70 7.72
N ARG A 75 3.12 -5.79 8.69
CA ARG A 75 2.07 -4.80 8.94
C ARG A 75 2.22 -3.66 7.95
N TYR A 76 1.09 -3.24 7.42
CA TYR A 76 0.94 -2.13 6.49
C TYR A 76 -0.05 -1.11 7.06
#